data_AF-A0A699YDD6-F1
#
_entry.id   AF-A0A699YDD6-F1
#
_cell.length_a   1.000
_cell.length_b   1.000
_cell.length_c   1.000
_cell.angle_alpha   90.00
_cell.angle_beta   90.00
_cell.angle_gamma   90.00
#
_symmetry.space_group_name_H-M   'P 1'
#
loop_
_entity.id
_entity.type
_entity.pdbx_description
1 polymer ?
#
loop_
_entity_poly.entity_id
_entity_poly.type
_entity_poly.pdbx_seq_one_letter_code
_entity_poly.pdbx_strand_id
1 'polypeptide(L)'
;MEASRKDDLMDANKDGIPDVLQADTHALATRKLAVFLKATNPVALNDGLQGLTAGFTAVLCSLRLHFAQTITLGISLGDMFTKAADHLLRPALEKMTPPEYHKWLGLGISYCCRSVAVTLAWWCQRIISTLHSSMRGAQLLLAGISSMTKRLHVKMPVDLSPSNEAYPVLCSTISGVGLYSQLVRGFLLPFPLNILLLPLRLVEGLLWLLVAYGPK
;
A
#
# COMPACT_ATOMS: atom_id res chain seq x y z
N MET A 1 15.22 28.83 4.15
CA MET A 1 15.31 29.43 2.80
C MET A 1 16.24 30.64 2.73
N GLU A 2 16.36 31.45 3.80
CA GLU A 2 17.23 32.64 3.79
C GLU A 2 18.71 32.35 3.52
N ALA A 3 19.25 31.24 4.04
CA ALA A 3 20.64 30.85 3.80
C ALA A 3 20.94 30.52 2.32
N SER A 4 19.98 29.88 1.62
CA SER A 4 20.11 29.63 0.17
C SER A 4 20.05 30.95 -0.60
N ARG A 5 19.11 31.83 -0.26
CA ARG A 5 18.95 33.12 -0.93
C ARG A 5 20.16 34.03 -0.76
N LYS A 6 20.87 33.94 0.38
CA LYS A 6 22.12 34.64 0.62
C LYS A 6 23.28 34.07 -0.21
N ASP A 7 23.35 32.75 -0.36
CA ASP A 7 24.34 32.08 -1.23
C ASP A 7 24.10 32.37 -2.72
N ASP A 8 22.85 32.53 -3.15
CA ASP A 8 22.47 32.90 -4.53
C ASP A 8 22.94 34.30 -4.95
N LEU A 9 23.27 35.16 -3.99
CA LEU A 9 23.75 36.52 -4.20
C LEU A 9 25.27 36.64 -4.04
N MET A 10 25.96 35.56 -3.67
CA MET A 10 27.40 35.58 -3.50
C MET A 10 28.10 35.52 -4.86
N ASP A 11 28.81 36.60 -5.15
CA ASP A 11 29.81 36.73 -6.20
C ASP A 11 31.18 36.81 -5.51
N ALA A 12 31.85 35.67 -5.34
CA ALA A 12 33.15 35.60 -4.67
C ALA A 12 34.31 36.04 -5.57
N ASN A 13 34.12 36.02 -6.90
CA ASN A 13 35.15 36.35 -7.88
C ASN A 13 35.06 37.82 -8.38
N LYS A 14 33.99 38.55 -8.00
CA LYS A 14 33.69 39.96 -8.32
C LYS A 14 33.62 40.24 -9.83
N ASP A 15 33.19 39.27 -10.62
CA ASP A 15 33.02 39.43 -12.06
C ASP A 15 31.66 40.05 -12.45
N GLY A 16 30.81 40.34 -11.46
CA GLY A 16 29.49 40.94 -11.65
C GLY A 16 28.39 39.92 -11.95
N ILE A 17 28.69 38.63 -11.97
CA ILE A 17 27.75 37.54 -12.16
C ILE A 17 27.82 36.62 -10.93
N PRO A 18 26.68 36.23 -10.34
CA PRO A 18 26.67 35.28 -9.23
C PRO A 18 27.34 33.96 -9.60
N ASP A 19 28.24 33.46 -8.75
CA ASP A 19 28.97 32.20 -8.95
C ASP A 19 28.03 30.98 -9.16
N VAL A 20 26.81 31.06 -8.66
CA VAL A 20 25.75 30.05 -8.82
C VAL A 20 25.34 29.87 -10.29
N LEU A 21 25.48 30.92 -11.11
CA LEU A 21 25.16 30.89 -12.55
C LEU A 21 26.33 30.43 -13.41
N GLN A 22 27.55 30.42 -12.87
CA GLN A 22 28.77 30.05 -13.59
C GLN A 22 29.30 28.66 -13.23
N ALA A 23 28.82 28.07 -12.13
CA ALA A 23 29.30 26.77 -11.66
C ALA A 23 28.79 25.61 -12.52
N ASP A 24 29.66 24.61 -12.75
CA ASP A 24 29.29 23.32 -13.33
C ASP A 24 28.25 22.58 -12.45
N THR A 25 27.39 21.78 -13.08
CA THR A 25 26.26 21.06 -12.46
C THR A 25 26.66 20.25 -11.22
N HIS A 26 27.84 19.61 -11.24
CA HIS A 26 28.36 18.86 -10.10
C HIS A 26 28.91 19.77 -8.99
N ALA A 27 29.59 20.85 -9.34
CA ALA A 27 30.10 21.84 -8.40
C ALA A 27 28.97 22.64 -7.71
N LEU A 28 27.86 22.85 -8.43
CA LEU A 28 26.65 23.47 -7.90
C LEU A 28 25.97 22.58 -6.86
N ALA A 29 25.86 21.28 -7.14
CA ALA A 29 25.24 20.32 -6.22
C ALA A 29 26.02 20.23 -4.90
N THR A 30 27.36 20.13 -4.95
CA THR A 30 28.20 20.07 -3.74
C THR A 30 28.15 21.36 -2.94
N ARG A 31 28.14 22.54 -3.60
CA ARG A 31 27.98 23.83 -2.94
C ARG A 31 26.63 23.96 -2.23
N LYS A 32 25.53 23.61 -2.90
CA LYS A 32 24.18 23.65 -2.29
C LYS A 32 24.03 22.67 -1.14
N LEU A 33 24.64 21.49 -1.25
CA LEU A 33 24.67 20.51 -0.18
C LEU A 33 25.51 21.01 1.02
N ALA A 34 26.63 21.69 0.76
CA ALA A 34 27.43 22.33 1.80
C ALA A 34 26.70 23.49 2.50
N VAL A 35 25.96 24.31 1.75
CA VAL A 35 25.11 25.39 2.32
C VAL A 35 23.96 24.79 3.15
N PHE A 36 23.35 23.70 2.67
CA PHE A 36 22.33 22.96 3.42
C PHE A 36 22.88 22.39 4.74
N LEU A 37 24.04 21.73 4.69
CA LEU A 37 24.69 21.17 5.89
C LEU A 37 25.12 22.27 6.88
N LYS A 38 25.60 23.42 6.39
CA LYS A 38 25.97 24.56 7.25
C LYS A 38 24.75 25.25 7.87
N ALA A 39 23.63 25.29 7.16
CA ALA A 39 22.42 26.00 7.60
C ALA A 39 21.53 25.17 8.52
N THR A 40 21.72 23.85 8.59
CA THR A 40 20.80 22.95 9.29
C THR A 40 21.44 22.37 10.55
N ASN A 41 20.67 22.32 11.65
CA ASN A 41 21.12 21.69 12.89
C ASN A 41 21.23 20.16 12.70
N PRO A 42 22.41 19.55 12.87
CA PRO A 42 22.61 18.11 12.66
C PRO A 42 21.79 17.25 13.63
N VAL A 43 21.53 17.73 14.85
CA VAL A 43 20.73 16.99 15.85
C VAL A 43 19.27 16.93 15.40
N ALA A 44 18.70 18.07 15.00
CA ALA A 44 17.32 18.12 14.50
C ALA A 44 17.14 17.31 13.20
N LEU A 45 18.16 17.28 12.34
CA LEU A 45 18.16 16.41 11.16
C LEU A 45 18.17 14.93 11.53
N ASN A 46 19.03 14.54 12.47
CA ASN A 46 19.11 13.17 12.96
C ASN A 46 17.79 12.73 13.60
N ASP A 47 17.15 13.57 14.42
CA ASP A 47 15.85 13.29 15.02
C ASP A 47 14.75 13.13 13.95
N GLY A 48 14.77 13.98 12.92
CA GLY A 48 13.86 13.86 11.77
C GLY A 48 14.07 12.57 10.97
N LEU A 49 15.33 12.19 10.72
CA LEU A 49 15.68 10.94 10.05
C LEU A 49 15.30 9.72 10.89
N GLN A 50 15.51 9.76 12.20
CA GLN A 50 15.07 8.70 13.11
C GLN A 50 13.55 8.55 13.07
N GLY A 51 12.80 9.65 13.13
CA GLY A 51 11.34 9.64 12.99
C GLY A 51 10.88 9.02 11.68
N LEU A 52 11.55 9.34 10.56
CA LEU A 52 11.25 8.74 9.25
C LEU A 52 11.54 7.24 9.24
N THR A 53 12.69 6.81 9.75
CA THR A 53 13.04 5.38 9.80
C THR A 53 12.12 4.59 10.74
N ALA A 54 11.73 5.19 11.87
CA ALA A 54 10.80 4.59 12.82
C ALA A 54 9.41 4.45 12.22
N GLY A 55 8.90 5.51 11.59
CA GLY A 55 7.62 5.49 10.87
C GLY A 55 7.59 4.44 9.76
N PHE A 56 8.65 4.38 8.95
CA PHE A 56 8.79 3.38 7.89
C PHE A 56 8.80 1.95 8.44
N THR A 57 9.58 1.69 9.49
CA THR A 57 9.66 0.38 10.15
C THR A 57 8.33 0.00 10.79
N ALA A 58 7.62 0.95 11.39
CA ALA A 58 6.30 0.74 11.97
C ALA A 58 5.28 0.28 10.90
N VAL A 59 5.29 0.89 9.72
CA VAL A 59 4.42 0.49 8.60
C VAL A 59 4.75 -0.93 8.14
N LEU A 60 6.04 -1.27 7.97
CA LEU A 60 6.46 -2.62 7.59
C LEU A 60 6.05 -3.67 8.63
N CYS A 61 6.23 -3.36 9.92
CA CYS A 61 5.85 -4.24 11.02
C CYS A 61 4.34 -4.48 11.06
N SER A 62 3.55 -3.42 10.92
CA SER A 62 2.08 -3.52 10.86
C SER A 62 1.61 -4.38 9.68
N LEU A 63 2.23 -4.22 8.50
CA LEU A 63 1.89 -5.01 7.32
C LEU A 63 2.23 -6.50 7.52
N ARG A 64 3.41 -6.80 8.09
CA ARG A 64 3.80 -8.17 8.46
C ARG A 64 2.87 -8.79 9.50
N LEU A 65 2.47 -8.01 10.50
CA LEU A 65 1.55 -8.46 11.55
C LEU A 65 0.20 -8.88 10.95
N HIS A 66 -0.36 -8.08 10.05
CA HIS A 66 -1.62 -8.43 9.38
C HIS A 66 -1.49 -9.72 8.55
N PHE A 67 -0.39 -9.91 7.82
CA PHE A 67 -0.16 -11.17 7.10
C PHE A 67 -0.02 -12.38 8.03
N ALA A 68 0.73 -12.24 9.12
CA ALA A 68 0.88 -13.30 10.12
C ALA A 68 -0.46 -13.66 10.78
N GLN A 69 -1.30 -12.66 11.07
CA GLN A 69 -2.65 -12.85 11.61
C GLN A 69 -3.54 -13.63 10.63
N THR A 70 -3.58 -13.26 9.34
CA THR A 70 -4.38 -13.98 8.33
C THR A 70 -3.92 -15.43 8.16
N ILE A 71 -2.61 -15.67 8.13
CA ILE A 71 -2.05 -17.04 8.05
C ILE A 71 -2.44 -17.85 9.29
N THR A 72 -2.30 -17.27 10.49
CA THR A 72 -2.65 -17.94 11.75
C THR A 72 -4.14 -18.30 11.79
N LEU A 73 -5.02 -17.37 11.41
CA LEU A 73 -6.45 -17.64 11.31
C LEU A 73 -6.76 -18.74 10.29
N GLY A 74 -6.10 -18.72 9.12
CA GLY A 74 -6.24 -19.75 8.09
C GLY A 74 -5.78 -21.13 8.56
N ILE A 75 -4.66 -21.22 9.27
CA ILE A 75 -4.16 -22.48 9.85
C ILE A 75 -5.15 -23.01 10.88
N SER A 76 -5.61 -22.17 11.82
CA SER A 76 -6.59 -22.57 12.84
C SER A 76 -7.89 -23.07 12.22
N LEU A 77 -8.38 -22.40 11.16
CA LEU A 77 -9.55 -22.84 10.41
C LEU A 77 -9.29 -24.18 9.70
N GLY A 78 -8.12 -24.34 9.09
CA GLY A 78 -7.71 -25.59 8.44
C GLY A 78 -7.62 -26.77 9.42
N ASP A 79 -7.13 -26.55 10.63
CA ASP A 79 -7.05 -27.59 11.67
C ASP A 79 -8.43 -28.10 12.10
N MET A 80 -9.44 -27.22 12.14
CA MET A 80 -10.82 -27.63 12.41
C MET A 80 -11.37 -28.57 11.33
N PHE A 81 -11.04 -28.30 10.06
CA PHE A 81 -11.52 -29.13 8.93
C PHE A 81 -10.67 -30.37 8.67
N THR A 82 -9.43 -30.42 9.16
CA THR A 82 -8.50 -31.53 8.92
C THR A 82 -9.05 -32.86 9.40
N LYS A 83 -9.72 -32.92 10.56
CA LYS A 83 -10.32 -34.16 11.08
C LYS A 83 -11.43 -34.71 10.17
N ALA A 84 -12.28 -33.82 9.64
CA ALA A 84 -13.33 -34.20 8.71
C ALA A 84 -12.75 -34.63 7.35
N ALA A 85 -11.73 -33.91 6.88
CA ALA A 85 -11.01 -34.23 5.66
C ALA A 85 -10.28 -35.57 5.77
N ASP A 86 -9.64 -35.86 6.90
CA ASP A 86 -8.93 -37.12 7.14
C ASP A 86 -9.90 -38.32 7.10
N HIS A 87 -11.05 -38.22 7.78
CA HIS A 87 -12.06 -39.29 7.75
C HIS A 87 -12.58 -39.59 6.33
N LEU A 88 -12.72 -38.56 5.48
CA LEU A 88 -13.26 -38.71 4.12
C LEU A 88 -12.20 -39.11 3.09
N LEU A 89 -11.00 -38.51 3.14
CA LEU A 89 -9.97 -38.63 2.11
C LEU A 89 -9.00 -39.77 2.36
N ARG A 90 -8.72 -40.10 3.63
CA ARG A 90 -7.79 -41.18 4.02
C ARG A 90 -8.15 -42.54 3.41
N PRO A 91 -9.39 -43.05 3.47
CA PRO A 91 -9.71 -44.36 2.91
C PRO A 91 -9.61 -44.40 1.37
N ALA A 92 -9.78 -43.27 0.69
CA ALA A 92 -9.58 -43.18 -0.76
C ALA A 92 -8.09 -43.19 -1.12
N LEU A 93 -7.27 -42.44 -0.36
CA LEU A 93 -5.83 -42.35 -0.57
C LEU A 93 -5.08 -43.64 -0.23
N GLU A 94 -5.48 -44.36 0.82
CA GLU A 94 -4.87 -45.64 1.20
C GLU A 94 -5.03 -46.72 0.11
N LYS A 95 -6.13 -46.70 -0.65
CA LYS A 95 -6.35 -47.63 -1.77
C LYS A 95 -5.46 -47.36 -2.99
N MET A 96 -5.02 -46.12 -3.18
CA MET A 96 -4.25 -45.69 -4.35
C MET A 96 -2.74 -45.68 -4.11
N THR A 97 -2.31 -45.81 -2.86
CA THR A 97 -0.91 -45.57 -2.46
C THR A 97 -0.28 -46.84 -1.87
N PRO A 98 1.00 -47.16 -2.15
CA PRO A 98 1.69 -48.28 -1.51
C PRO A 98 1.77 -48.15 0.02
N PRO A 99 1.83 -49.26 0.79
CA PRO A 99 1.87 -49.28 2.25
C PRO A 99 3.01 -48.42 2.84
N GLU A 100 4.13 -48.33 2.13
CA GLU A 100 5.30 -47.55 2.54
C GLU A 100 5.04 -46.04 2.67
N TYR A 101 4.07 -45.49 1.94
CA TYR A 101 3.78 -44.05 1.93
C TYR A 101 2.62 -43.64 2.83
N HIS A 102 1.94 -44.59 3.48
CA HIS A 102 0.78 -44.30 4.34
C HIS A 102 1.11 -43.32 5.48
N LYS A 103 2.36 -43.32 5.95
CA LYS A 103 2.91 -42.37 6.93
C LYS A 103 2.84 -40.90 6.50
N TRP A 104 2.87 -40.62 5.20
CA TRP A 104 2.83 -39.26 4.66
C TRP A 104 1.40 -38.76 4.39
N LEU A 105 0.41 -39.65 4.36
CA LEU A 105 -0.97 -39.29 3.98
C LEU A 105 -1.60 -38.32 4.97
N GLY A 106 -1.49 -38.57 6.27
CA GLY A 106 -2.03 -37.68 7.30
C GLY A 106 -1.37 -36.30 7.29
N LEU A 107 -0.05 -36.26 7.02
CA LEU A 107 0.69 -35.02 6.85
C LEU A 107 0.21 -34.26 5.61
N GLY A 108 0.08 -34.95 4.48
CA GLY A 108 -0.39 -34.38 3.21
C GLY A 108 -1.78 -33.79 3.31
N ILE A 109 -2.74 -34.52 3.88
CA ILE A 109 -4.12 -34.05 4.06
C ILE A 109 -4.15 -32.79 4.93
N SER A 110 -3.40 -32.80 6.04
CA SER A 110 -3.32 -31.64 6.95
C SER A 110 -2.74 -30.40 6.26
N TYR A 111 -1.63 -30.55 5.53
CA TYR A 111 -1.04 -29.44 4.79
C TYR A 111 -1.97 -28.92 3.68
N CYS A 112 -2.57 -29.81 2.90
CA CYS A 112 -3.52 -29.40 1.86
C CYS A 112 -4.71 -28.64 2.46
N CYS A 113 -5.28 -29.15 3.55
CA CYS A 113 -6.41 -28.50 4.23
C CYS A 113 -6.04 -27.11 4.77
N ARG A 114 -4.87 -26.99 5.42
CA ARG A 114 -4.35 -25.70 5.89
C ARG A 114 -4.08 -24.73 4.74
N SER A 115 -3.46 -25.18 3.65
CA SER A 115 -3.18 -24.34 2.48
C SER A 115 -4.45 -23.82 1.82
N VAL A 116 -5.49 -24.66 1.70
CA VAL A 116 -6.80 -24.26 1.18
C VAL A 116 -7.46 -23.24 2.12
N ALA A 117 -7.42 -23.49 3.43
CA ALA A 117 -7.99 -22.58 4.43
C ALA A 117 -7.28 -21.23 4.46
N VAL A 118 -5.95 -21.20 4.35
CA VAL A 118 -5.16 -19.96 4.23
C VAL A 118 -5.50 -19.22 2.94
N THR A 119 -5.65 -19.93 1.82
CA THR A 119 -6.04 -19.31 0.53
C THR A 119 -7.44 -18.68 0.62
N LEU A 120 -8.40 -19.36 1.26
CA LEU A 120 -9.74 -18.84 1.48
C LEU A 120 -9.73 -17.63 2.42
N ALA A 121 -8.96 -17.69 3.51
CA ALA A 121 -8.78 -16.56 4.43
C ALA A 121 -8.21 -15.33 3.71
N TRP A 122 -7.23 -15.54 2.83
CA TRP A 122 -6.66 -14.47 2.00
C TRP A 122 -7.70 -13.88 1.04
N TRP A 123 -8.56 -14.71 0.48
CA TRP A 123 -9.64 -14.26 -0.39
C TRP A 123 -10.67 -13.41 0.36
N CYS A 124 -11.08 -13.84 1.56
CA CYS A 124 -11.96 -13.05 2.44
C CYS A 124 -11.32 -11.71 2.84
N GLN A 125 -10.05 -11.73 3.24
CA GLN A 125 -9.30 -10.52 3.58
C GLN A 125 -9.27 -9.55 2.41
N ARG A 126 -9.06 -10.05 1.18
CA ARG A 126 -9.06 -9.25 -0.03
C ARG A 126 -10.42 -8.60 -0.28
N ILE A 127 -11.54 -9.29 -0.03
CA ILE A 127 -12.88 -8.70 -0.13
C ILE A 127 -13.06 -7.55 0.86
N ILE A 128 -12.63 -7.72 2.11
CA ILE A 128 -12.71 -6.68 3.14
C ILE A 128 -11.89 -5.45 2.73
N SER A 129 -10.66 -5.64 2.25
CA SER A 129 -9.81 -4.53 1.77
C SER A 129 -10.44 -3.80 0.59
N THR A 130 -11.11 -4.53 -0.30
CA THR A 130 -11.80 -3.98 -1.48
C THR A 130 -12.99 -3.13 -1.07
N LEU A 131 -13.81 -3.63 -0.13
CA LEU A 131 -14.90 -2.86 0.46
C LEU A 131 -14.38 -1.53 1.03
N HIS A 132 -13.35 -1.59 1.88
CA HIS A 132 -12.79 -0.38 2.48
C HIS A 132 -12.20 0.58 1.44
N SER A 133 -11.45 0.07 0.46
CA SER A 133 -10.87 0.87 -0.61
C SER A 133 -11.94 1.54 -1.47
N SER A 134 -13.01 0.82 -1.85
CA SER A 134 -14.11 1.36 -2.64
C SER A 134 -14.85 2.47 -1.89
N MET A 135 -15.07 2.31 -0.58
CA MET A 135 -15.69 3.33 0.27
C MET A 135 -14.83 4.59 0.36
N ARG A 136 -13.53 4.44 0.62
CA ARG A 136 -12.60 5.58 0.65
C ARG A 136 -12.49 6.25 -0.71
N GLY A 137 -12.46 5.49 -1.80
CA GLY A 137 -12.45 5.99 -3.17
C GLY A 137 -13.71 6.82 -3.48
N ALA A 138 -14.89 6.34 -3.07
CA ALA A 138 -16.15 7.07 -3.25
C ALA A 138 -16.16 8.41 -2.50
N GLN A 139 -15.71 8.43 -1.24
CA GLN A 139 -15.60 9.65 -0.44
C GLN A 139 -14.65 10.67 -1.09
N LEU A 140 -13.49 10.22 -1.56
CA LEU A 140 -12.51 11.09 -2.24
C LEU A 140 -13.05 11.64 -3.56
N LEU A 141 -13.77 10.82 -4.32
CA LEU A 141 -14.39 11.24 -5.57
C LEU A 141 -15.46 12.31 -5.32
N LEU A 142 -16.35 12.10 -4.36
CA LEU A 142 -17.40 13.07 -4.00
C LEU A 142 -16.80 14.38 -3.46
N ALA A 143 -15.77 14.29 -2.62
CA ALA A 143 -15.04 15.46 -2.13
C ALA A 143 -14.30 16.20 -3.26
N GLY A 144 -13.71 15.46 -4.20
CA GLY A 144 -13.05 16.02 -5.38
C GLY A 144 -14.02 16.76 -6.29
N ILE A 145 -15.18 16.16 -6.59
CA ILE A 145 -16.23 16.79 -7.39
C ILE A 145 -16.74 18.05 -6.69
N SER A 146 -17.05 18.00 -5.39
CA SER A 146 -17.55 19.18 -4.68
C SER A 146 -16.53 20.33 -4.66
N SER A 147 -15.24 20.02 -4.48
CA SER A 147 -14.15 21.00 -4.56
C SER A 147 -14.01 21.60 -5.97
N MET A 148 -14.09 20.77 -7.01
CA MET A 148 -13.98 21.20 -8.41
C MET A 148 -15.16 22.08 -8.83
N THR A 149 -16.38 21.69 -8.45
CA THR A 149 -17.61 22.46 -8.68
C THR A 149 -17.56 23.85 -8.04
N LYS A 150 -17.04 23.94 -6.80
CA LYS A 150 -16.82 25.23 -6.11
C LYS A 150 -15.84 26.11 -6.87
N ARG A 151 -14.77 25.56 -7.44
CA ARG A 151 -13.80 26.31 -8.26
C ARG A 151 -14.40 26.80 -9.57
N LEU A 152 -15.28 26.02 -10.19
CA LEU A 152 -15.91 26.33 -11.48
C LEU A 152 -17.19 27.18 -11.37
N HIS A 153 -17.61 27.57 -10.16
CA HIS A 153 -18.85 28.32 -9.89
C HIS A 153 -20.13 27.69 -10.48
N VAL A 154 -20.13 26.38 -10.72
CA VAL A 154 -21.30 25.66 -11.23
C VAL A 154 -22.22 25.35 -10.06
N LYS A 155 -23.49 25.79 -10.13
CA LYS A 155 -24.51 25.39 -9.16
C LYS A 155 -24.95 23.96 -9.47
N MET A 156 -24.50 23.00 -8.67
CA MET A 156 -25.01 21.63 -8.76
C MET A 156 -26.39 21.54 -8.08
N PRO A 157 -27.33 20.76 -8.63
CA PRO A 157 -28.67 20.58 -8.06
C PRO A 157 -28.64 19.80 -6.73
N VAL A 158 -27.55 19.09 -6.46
CA VAL A 158 -27.35 18.30 -5.24
C VAL A 158 -26.07 18.77 -4.57
N ASP A 159 -26.16 19.18 -3.31
CA ASP A 159 -25.00 19.49 -2.50
C ASP A 159 -24.30 18.17 -2.12
N LEU A 160 -23.08 17.99 -2.63
CA LEU A 160 -22.26 16.79 -2.41
C LEU A 160 -21.43 16.90 -1.11
N SER A 161 -21.87 17.75 -0.18
CA SER A 161 -21.24 17.95 1.12
C SER A 161 -21.67 16.86 2.11
N PRO A 162 -20.81 16.49 3.09
CA PRO A 162 -21.13 15.48 4.11
C PRO A 162 -22.35 15.82 4.98
N SER A 163 -22.79 17.07 4.96
CA SER A 163 -23.95 17.58 5.71
C SER A 163 -25.30 17.20 5.09
N ASN A 164 -25.32 16.73 3.84
CA ASN A 164 -26.56 16.38 3.16
C ASN A 164 -26.91 14.90 3.38
N GLU A 165 -28.17 14.58 3.65
CA GLU A 165 -28.66 13.21 3.83
C GLU A 165 -28.48 12.34 2.57
N ALA A 166 -28.39 12.97 1.39
CA ALA A 166 -28.10 12.27 0.14
C ALA A 166 -26.64 11.79 0.02
N TYR A 167 -25.69 12.38 0.77
CA TYR A 167 -24.27 12.04 0.71
C TYR A 167 -23.96 10.57 1.05
N PRO A 168 -24.43 9.99 2.18
CA PRO A 168 -24.18 8.57 2.49
C PRO A 168 -24.79 7.61 1.46
N VAL A 169 -25.94 7.96 0.89
CA VAL A 169 -26.59 7.15 -0.16
C VAL A 169 -25.73 7.16 -1.43
N LEU A 170 -25.32 8.34 -1.90
CA LEU A 170 -24.43 8.49 -3.05
C LEU A 170 -23.07 7.82 -2.83
N CYS A 171 -22.52 7.94 -1.62
CA CYS A 171 -21.27 7.27 -1.27
C CYS A 171 -21.43 5.75 -1.34
N SER A 172 -22.53 5.20 -0.82
CA SER A 172 -22.80 3.76 -0.82
C SER A 172 -23.03 3.22 -2.23
N THR A 173 -23.75 3.95 -3.09
CA THR A 173 -23.98 3.54 -4.48
C THR A 173 -22.68 3.54 -5.30
N ILE A 174 -21.88 4.61 -5.20
CA ILE A 174 -20.58 4.70 -5.89
C ILE A 174 -19.61 3.63 -5.35
N SER A 175 -19.62 3.38 -4.04
CA SER A 175 -18.81 2.31 -3.43
C SER A 175 -19.23 0.93 -3.95
N GLY A 176 -20.53 0.68 -4.07
CA GLY A 176 -21.06 -0.57 -4.63
C GLY A 176 -20.63 -0.80 -6.08
N VAL A 177 -20.66 0.25 -6.91
CA VAL A 177 -20.13 0.20 -8.29
C VAL A 177 -18.62 -0.06 -8.28
N GLY A 178 -17.87 0.59 -7.39
CA GLY A 178 -16.44 0.37 -7.21
C GLY A 178 -16.10 -1.07 -6.82
N LEU A 179 -16.80 -1.62 -5.84
CA LEU A 179 -16.67 -3.00 -5.38
C LEU A 179 -16.96 -4.00 -6.51
N TYR A 180 -18.11 -3.85 -7.18
CA TYR A 180 -18.49 -4.72 -8.29
C TYR A 180 -17.46 -4.68 -9.41
N SER A 181 -17.01 -3.47 -9.77
CA SER A 181 -15.96 -3.26 -10.77
C SER A 181 -14.64 -3.95 -10.40
N GLN A 182 -14.24 -3.92 -9.12
CA GLN A 182 -13.01 -4.57 -8.64
C GLN A 182 -13.13 -6.10 -8.63
N LEU A 183 -14.30 -6.64 -8.27
CA LEU A 183 -14.57 -8.08 -8.27
C LEU A 183 -14.59 -8.67 -9.68
N VAL A 184 -15.30 -8.05 -10.62
CA VAL A 184 -15.43 -8.54 -12.01
C VAL A 184 -14.09 -8.51 -12.75
N ARG A 185 -13.26 -7.50 -12.48
CA ARG A 185 -11.95 -7.34 -13.13
C ARG A 185 -10.82 -8.11 -12.44
N GLY A 186 -11.13 -8.87 -11.38
CA GLY A 186 -10.13 -9.66 -10.65
C GLY A 186 -9.01 -8.81 -10.06
N PHE A 187 -9.32 -7.58 -9.61
CA PHE A 187 -8.36 -6.61 -9.05
C PHE A 187 -7.28 -6.11 -10.01
N LEU A 188 -7.47 -6.31 -11.32
CA LEU A 188 -6.60 -5.73 -12.35
C LEU A 188 -7.01 -4.29 -12.64
N LEU A 189 -6.03 -3.42 -12.79
CA LEU A 189 -6.23 -2.01 -13.16
C LEU A 189 -6.57 -1.92 -14.67
N PRO A 190 -7.78 -1.47 -15.05
CA PRO A 190 -8.12 -1.29 -16.44
C PRO A 190 -7.34 -0.10 -17.04
N PHE A 191 -7.08 -0.16 -18.34
CA PHE A 191 -6.58 0.99 -19.09
C PHE A 191 -7.66 2.10 -19.12
N PRO A 192 -7.34 3.39 -18.90
CA PRO A 192 -6.01 4.01 -18.76
C PRO A 192 -5.53 4.19 -17.31
N LEU A 193 -6.31 3.77 -16.30
CA LEU A 193 -5.95 3.93 -14.88
C LEU A 193 -4.60 3.30 -14.54
N ASN A 194 -4.21 2.24 -15.26
CA ASN A 194 -2.91 1.62 -15.14
C ASN A 194 -1.73 2.60 -15.37
N ILE A 195 -1.85 3.51 -16.35
CA ILE A 195 -0.80 4.50 -16.64
C ILE A 195 -0.85 5.63 -15.61
N LEU A 196 -2.06 6.10 -15.28
CA LEU A 196 -2.24 7.17 -14.31
C LEU A 196 -1.71 6.80 -12.91
N LEU A 197 -1.90 5.53 -12.51
CA LEU A 197 -1.49 5.03 -11.20
C LEU A 197 -0.14 4.30 -11.22
N LEU A 198 0.63 4.40 -12.30
CA LEU A 198 1.96 3.79 -12.43
C LEU A 198 2.92 4.14 -11.26
N PRO A 199 3.05 5.40 -10.79
CA PRO A 199 3.91 5.70 -9.64
C PRO A 199 3.46 4.98 -8.37
N LEU A 200 2.15 4.81 -8.15
CA LEU A 200 1.63 4.06 -7.01
C LEU A 200 1.93 2.56 -7.13
N ARG A 201 1.85 1.99 -8.34
CA ARG A 201 2.20 0.58 -8.60
C ARG A 201 3.68 0.28 -8.29
N LEU A 202 4.58 1.22 -8.57
CA LEU A 202 6.00 1.07 -8.24
C LEU A 202 6.22 1.02 -6.71
N VAL A 203 5.54 1.90 -5.98
CA VAL A 203 5.60 1.92 -4.50
C VAL A 203 5.03 0.63 -3.92
N GLU A 204 3.91 0.14 -4.45
CA GLU A 204 3.32 -1.14 -4.03
C GLU A 204 4.29 -2.31 -4.25
N GLY A 205 4.94 -2.37 -5.43
CA GLY A 205 5.95 -3.38 -5.73
C GLY A 205 7.17 -3.30 -4.80
N LEU A 206 7.63 -2.09 -4.50
CA LEU A 206 8.71 -1.86 -3.55
C LEU A 206 8.33 -2.33 -2.15
N LEU A 207 7.12 -2.01 -1.67
CA LEU A 207 6.61 -2.46 -0.37
C LEU A 207 6.55 -3.99 -0.29
N TRP A 208 6.11 -4.66 -1.35
CA TRP A 208 6.12 -6.12 -1.43
C TRP A 208 7.53 -6.71 -1.28
N LEU A 209 8.49 -6.15 -2.02
CA LEU A 209 9.88 -6.56 -1.96
C LEU A 209 10.46 -6.34 -0.56
N LEU A 210 10.17 -5.19 0.06
CA LEU A 210 10.63 -4.85 1.40
C LEU A 210 9.98 -5.70 2.50
N VAL A 211 8.72 -6.07 2.38
CA VAL A 211 8.09 -6.99 3.34
C VAL A 211 8.72 -8.38 3.23
N ALA A 212 8.94 -8.85 1.99
CA ALA A 212 9.52 -10.17 1.72
C ALA A 212 11.00 -10.30 2.13
N TYR A 213 11.81 -9.26 1.86
CA TYR A 213 13.27 -9.27 2.07
C TYR A 213 13.75 -8.38 3.21
N GLY A 214 12.85 -7.66 3.88
CA GLY A 214 13.23 -6.76 4.97
C GLY A 214 13.90 -7.50 6.12
N PRO A 215 14.79 -6.82 6.88
CA PRO A 215 15.52 -7.43 8.00
C PRO A 215 14.56 -8.13 8.96
N LYS A 216 14.98 -9.29 9.48
CA LYS A 216 14.24 -10.09 10.45
C LYS A 216 14.10 -9.34 11.77
#